data_AF-A0A957A8C0-F1
#
_entry.id   AF-A0A957A8C0-F1
#
_cell.length_a   1.000
_cell.length_b   1.000
_cell.length_c   1.000
_cell.angle_alpha   90.00
_cell.angle_beta   90.00
_cell.angle_gamma   90.00
#
_symmetry.space_group_name_H-M   'P 1'
#
loop_
_entity.id
_entity.type
_entity.pdbx_description
1 polymer ?
#
loop_
_entity_poly.entity_id
_entity_poly.type
_entity_poly.pdbx_seq_one_letter_code
_entity_poly.pdbx_strand_id
1 'polypeptide(L)' 'MPDRGLRSQGMRDLGPDEMTRFRAVERAFLDATAAAGYREVRTPSIEPLHLYSASGTLS' A
#
# COMPACT_ATOMS: atom_id res chain seq x y z
N MET A 1 9.07 -27.92 -14.14
CA MET A 1 8.83 -26.78 -13.23
C MET A 1 7.39 -26.36 -13.48
N PRO A 2 6.48 -26.40 -12.48
CA PRO A 2 5.13 -25.88 -12.71
C PRO A 2 5.26 -24.41 -13.11
N ASP A 3 4.49 -23.98 -14.10
CA ASP A 3 4.43 -22.59 -14.56
C ASP A 3 4.06 -21.69 -13.38
N ARG A 4 5.05 -20.97 -12.85
CA ARG A 4 4.87 -20.05 -11.72
C ARG A 4 4.26 -18.72 -12.18
N GLY A 5 3.98 -18.56 -13.48
CA GLY A 5 3.70 -17.29 -14.11
C GLY A 5 4.90 -16.34 -14.04
N LEU A 6 4.81 -15.20 -14.73
CA LEU A 6 5.84 -14.14 -14.69
C LEU A 6 5.73 -13.24 -13.44
N ARG A 7 4.98 -13.65 -12.42
CA ARG A 7 4.71 -12.84 -11.23
C ARG A 7 5.76 -13.08 -10.15
N SER A 8 6.28 -12.00 -9.58
CA SER A 8 7.12 -12.06 -8.38
C SER A 8 6.33 -12.64 -7.21
N GLN A 9 6.94 -13.55 -6.46
CA GLN A 9 6.33 -14.12 -5.26
C GLN A 9 5.99 -12.99 -4.26
N GLY A 10 4.78 -13.02 -3.70
CA GLY A 10 4.29 -11.99 -2.79
C GLY A 10 3.63 -10.77 -3.45
N MET A 11 3.78 -10.59 -4.77
CA MET A 11 3.12 -9.51 -5.52
C MET A 11 1.87 -10.05 -6.22
N ARG A 12 0.70 -9.77 -5.65
CA ARG A 12 -0.59 -10.30 -6.13
C ARG A 12 -1.36 -9.24 -6.89
N ASP A 13 -1.98 -9.64 -7.99
CA ASP A 13 -2.96 -8.82 -8.69
C ASP A 13 -4.27 -8.84 -7.93
N LEU A 14 -4.93 -7.68 -7.82
CA LEU A 14 -6.30 -7.58 -7.37
C LEU A 14 -7.21 -7.55 -8.59
N GLY A 15 -8.11 -8.53 -8.70
CA GLY A 15 -9.12 -8.55 -9.77
C GLY A 15 -10.13 -7.40 -9.64
N PRO A 16 -10.97 -7.14 -10.66
CA PRO A 16 -11.92 -6.03 -10.65
C PRO A 16 -12.86 -6.01 -9.43
N ASP A 17 -13.43 -7.15 -9.06
CA ASP A 17 -14.33 -7.26 -7.91
C ASP A 17 -13.60 -7.02 -6.58
N GLU A 18 -12.38 -7.55 -6.46
CA GLU A 18 -11.54 -7.35 -5.27
C GLU A 18 -11.11 -5.89 -5.15
N MET A 19 -10.70 -5.27 -6.26
CA MET A 19 -10.36 -3.85 -6.31
C MET A 19 -11.56 -2.98 -5.93
N THR A 20 -12.77 -3.31 -6.38
CA THR A 20 -14.00 -2.59 -6.01
C THR A 20 -14.22 -2.61 -4.49
N ARG A 21 -14.07 -3.78 -3.86
CA ARG A 21 -14.18 -3.93 -2.40
C ARG A 21 -13.06 -3.19 -1.67
N PHE A 22 -11.83 -3.27 -2.17
CA PHE A 22 -10.68 -2.55 -1.62
C PHE A 22 -10.92 -1.03 -1.62
N ARG A 23 -11.39 -0.48 -2.75
CA ARG A 23 -11.70 0.95 -2.88
C ARG A 23 -12.83 1.40 -1.95
N ALA A 24 -13.83 0.55 -1.70
CA ALA A 24 -14.90 0.87 -0.75
C ALA A 24 -14.35 1.03 0.68
N VAL A 25 -13.46 0.14 1.11
CA VAL A 25 -12.81 0.22 2.43
C VAL A 25 -11.86 1.42 2.50
N GLU A 26 -11.03 1.63 1.49
CA GLU A 26 -10.14 2.78 1.37
C GLU A 26 -10.92 4.10 1.50
N ARG A 27 -12.05 4.21 0.81
CA ARG A 27 -12.90 5.40 0.87
C ARG A 27 -13.45 5.64 2.27
N ALA A 28 -13.99 4.61 2.92
CA ALA A 28 -14.53 4.73 4.28
C ALA A 28 -13.46 5.20 5.28
N PHE A 29 -12.23 4.70 5.17
CA PHE A 29 -11.11 5.12 6.00
C PHE A 29 -10.72 6.60 5.75
N LEU A 30 -10.59 6.99 4.48
CA LEU A 30 -10.24 8.36 4.11
C LEU A 30 -11.31 9.36 4.56
N ASP A 31 -12.59 9.03 4.39
CA ASP A 31 -13.69 9.89 4.83
C ASP A 31 -13.69 10.05 6.38
N ALA A 32 -13.47 8.96 7.12
CA ALA A 32 -13.43 9.00 8.59
C ALA A 32 -12.25 9.84 9.13
N THR A 33 -11.07 9.66 8.55
CA THR A 33 -9.87 10.43 8.96
C THR A 33 -9.96 11.91 8.59
N ALA A 34 -10.52 12.21 7.41
CA ALA A 34 -10.81 13.58 7.01
C ALA A 34 -11.81 14.26 7.96
N ALA A 35 -12.87 13.55 8.36
CA ALA A 35 -13.85 14.06 9.34
C ALA A 35 -13.23 14.34 10.72
N ALA A 36 -12.17 13.61 11.08
CA ALA A 36 -11.38 13.85 12.29
C ALA A 36 -10.33 14.98 12.14
N GLY A 37 -10.28 15.68 11.00
CA GLY A 37 -9.39 16.82 10.76
C GLY A 37 -7.99 16.45 10.27
N TYR A 38 -7.74 15.17 9.94
CA TYR A 38 -6.47 14.76 9.34
C TYR A 38 -6.40 15.20 7.88
N ARG A 39 -5.19 15.53 7.42
CA ARG A 39 -4.90 15.86 6.01
C ARG A 39 -4.04 14.78 5.40
N GLU A 40 -4.36 14.40 4.17
CA GLU A 40 -3.57 13.44 3.40
C GLU A 40 -2.18 14.00 3.10
N VAL A 41 -1.15 13.18 3.30
CA VAL A 41 0.23 13.44 2.86
C VAL A 41 0.65 12.29 1.97
N ARG A 42 1.06 12.59 0.74
CA ARG A 42 1.53 11.59 -0.23
C ARG A 42 3.04 11.59 -0.27
N THR A 43 3.65 10.59 0.36
CA THR A 43 5.11 10.42 0.37
C THR A 43 5.59 9.72 -0.91
N PRO A 44 6.84 9.95 -1.33
CA PRO A 44 7.48 9.17 -2.39
C PRO A 44 7.46 7.66 -2.11
N SER A 45 7.40 6.85 -3.17
CA SER A 45 7.49 5.38 -3.08
C SER A 45 8.93 4.86 -2.97
N ILE A 46 9.91 5.68 -3.32
CA ILE A 46 11.33 5.37 -3.27
C ILE A 46 12.00 6.47 -2.45
N GLU A 47 12.77 6.08 -1.44
CA GLU A 47 13.47 6.98 -0.53
C GLU A 47 14.92 6.54 -0.31
N PRO A 48 15.82 7.45 0.11
CA PRO A 48 17.21 7.10 0.45
C PRO A 48 17.32 6.02 1.54
N LEU A 49 18.22 5.06 1.34
CA LEU A 49 18.41 3.91 2.24
C LEU A 49 18.60 4.31 3.71
N HIS A 50 19.34 5.40 3.98
CA HIS A 50 19.66 5.81 5.34
C HIS A 50 18.43 6.19 6.18
N LEU A 51 17.30 6.55 5.56
CA LEU A 51 16.05 6.83 6.27
C LEU A 51 15.48 5.55 6.88
N TYR A 52 15.59 4.41 6.19
CA TYR A 52 15.08 3.14 6.70
C TYR A 52 15.98 2.51 7.78
N SER A 53 17.29 2.76 7.73
CA SER A 53 18.23 2.27 8.76
C SER A 53 18.22 3.14 10.01
N ALA A 54 18.12 4.47 9.87
CA ALA A 54 18.09 5.39 11.01
C ALA A 54 16.78 5.28 11.82
N SER A 55 15.65 4.97 11.16
CA SER A 55 14.35 4.80 11.82
C SER A 55 14.10 3.39 12.39
N GLY A 56 15.09 2.49 12.35
CA GLY A 56 14.97 1.12 12.88
C GLY A 56 14.01 0.22 12.10
N THR A 57 13.65 0.61 10.87
CA THR A 57 12.67 -0.13 10.03
C THR A 57 13.26 -1.41 9.43
N LEU A 58 14.58 -1.54 9.40
CA LEU A 58 15.33 -2.67 8.84
C LEU A 58 16.20 -3.42 9.87
N SER A 59 15.90 -3.28 11.18
CA SER A 59 16.61 -3.99 12.27
C SER A 59 16.07 -5.40 12.52
#